data_AF-A0A1G4X0S1-F1
#
_entry.id   AF-A0A1G4X0S1-F1
#
_cell.length_a   1.000
_cell.length_b   1.000
_cell.length_c   1.000
_cell.angle_alpha   90.00
_cell.angle_beta   90.00
_cell.angle_gamma   90.00
#
_symmetry.space_group_name_H-M   'P 1'
#
loop_
_entity.id
_entity.type
_entity.pdbx_description
1 polymer ?
#
loop_
_entity_poly.entity_id
_entity_poly.type
_entity_poly.pdbx_seq_one_letter_code
_entity_poly.pdbx_strand_id
1 'polypeptide(L)' 'MLDTKLLSILVCPEDRGPLLYVAGECLYNPRLRRAYRIVDDIPVLLIDEAVAVTEDAEHDRLVSSGSAAHQ' A
#
# COMPACT_ATOMS: atom_id res chain seq x y z
N MET A 1 -3.00 -15.44 -4.47
CA MET A 1 -2.33 -14.76 -5.60
C MET A 1 -3.33 -13.77 -6.11
N LEU A 2 -3.23 -12.54 -5.61
CA LEU A 2 -4.13 -11.45 -5.98
C LEU A 2 -4.14 -11.25 -7.50
N ASP A 3 -5.35 -11.27 -8.06
CA ASP A 3 -5.61 -11.07 -9.48
C ASP A 3 -5.02 -9.73 -9.96
N THR A 4 -4.23 -9.76 -11.02
CA THR A 4 -3.55 -8.59 -11.59
C THR A 4 -4.52 -7.46 -11.95
N LYS A 5 -5.74 -7.81 -12.41
CA LYS A 5 -6.83 -6.85 -12.68
C LYS A 5 -7.35 -6.12 -11.44
N LEU A 6 -7.32 -6.77 -10.28
CA LEU A 6 -7.80 -6.18 -9.03
C LEU A 6 -6.77 -5.17 -8.51
N LEU A 7 -5.49 -5.52 -8.59
CA LEU A 7 -4.35 -4.65 -8.24
C LEU A 7 -4.32 -3.36 -9.08
N SER A 8 -4.65 -3.43 -10.38
CA SER A 8 -4.70 -2.25 -11.26
C SER A 8 -5.73 -1.20 -10.84
N ILE A 9 -6.71 -1.55 -10.01
CA ILE A 9 -7.79 -0.66 -9.52
C ILE A 9 -7.48 -0.12 -8.11
N LEU A 10 -6.54 -0.72 -7.37
CA LEU A 10 -6.27 -0.34 -5.98
C LEU A 10 -5.54 1.00 -5.91
N VAL A 11 -6.34 2.03 -5.63
CA VAL A 11 -5.88 3.38 -5.32
C VAL A 11 -6.01 3.65 -3.83
N CYS A 12 -5.31 4.67 -3.35
CA CYS A 12 -5.48 5.16 -1.99
C CYS A 12 -6.94 5.60 -1.76
N PRO A 13 -7.61 5.14 -0.68
CA PRO A 13 -8.99 5.56 -0.38
C PRO A 13 -9.11 7.06 -0.07
N GLU A 14 -8.02 7.71 0.37
CA GLU A 14 -8.02 9.14 0.71
C GLU A 14 -7.71 10.04 -0.48
N ASP A 15 -6.57 9.84 -1.15
CA ASP A 15 -6.10 10.74 -2.21
C ASP A 15 -6.34 10.21 -3.63
N ARG A 16 -6.81 8.97 -3.78
CA ARG A 16 -7.09 8.29 -5.07
C ARG A 16 -5.89 8.10 -6.00
N GLY A 17 -4.67 8.38 -5.57
CA GLY A 17 -3.47 8.04 -6.35
C GLY A 17 -2.99 6.60 -6.13
N PRO A 18 -1.95 6.17 -6.87
CA PRO A 18 -1.42 4.81 -6.81
C PRO A 18 -0.83 4.44 -5.44
N LEU A 19 -0.87 3.15 -5.12
CA LEU A 19 -0.23 2.51 -3.97
C LEU A 19 0.93 1.60 -4.43
N LEU A 20 1.95 1.49 -3.60
CA LEU A 20 3.03 0.52 -3.73
C LEU A 20 2.62 -0.78 -3.05
N TYR A 21 2.78 -1.91 -3.72
CA TYR A 21 2.60 -3.23 -3.14
C TYR A 21 3.93 -3.73 -2.61
N VAL A 22 4.01 -3.90 -1.28
CA VAL A 22 5.10 -4.56 -0.59
C VAL A 22 4.69 -6.01 -0.37
N ALA A 23 5.34 -6.92 -1.09
CA ALA A 23 4.89 -8.31 -1.23
C ALA A 23 4.75 -9.01 0.13
N GLY A 24 3.52 -9.44 0.45
CA GLY A 24 3.22 -10.14 1.71
C GLY A 24 3.22 -9.25 2.96
N GLU A 25 3.41 -7.93 2.83
CA GLU A 25 3.44 -7.00 3.96
C GLU A 25 2.23 -6.04 3.92
N CYS A 26 2.16 -5.15 2.92
CA CYS A 26 1.15 -4.09 2.89
C CYS A 26 1.02 -3.41 1.52
N LEU A 27 -0.01 -2.58 1.38
CA LEU A 27 -0.08 -1.54 0.37
C LEU A 27 0.36 -0.21 0.99
N TYR A 28 1.36 0.43 0.40
CA TYR A 28 1.97 1.64 0.93
C TYR A 28 1.67 2.86 0.06
N ASN A 29 1.25 3.95 0.69
CA ASN A 29 1.12 5.27 0.08
C ASN A 29 2.33 6.13 0.48
N PRO A 30 3.30 6.37 -0.43
CA PRO A 30 4.46 7.21 -0.12
C PRO A 30 4.12 8.71 -0.01
N ARG A 31 3.02 9.17 -0.64
CA ARG A 31 2.60 10.59 -0.60
C ARG A 31 2.07 10.97 0.77
N LEU A 32 1.23 10.10 1.35
CA LEU A 32 0.62 10.30 2.67
C LEU A 32 1.38 9.59 3.80
N ARG A 33 2.43 8.83 3.46
CA ARG A 33 3.18 7.95 4.36
C ARG A 33 2.27 7.03 5.18
N ARG A 34 1.36 6.32 4.49
CA ARG A 34 0.41 5.39 5.12
C ARG A 34 0.53 3.98 4.59
N ALA A 35 0.53 3.00 5.48
CA ALA A 35 0.50 1.59 5.15
C ALA A 35 -0.89 1.00 5.44
N TYR A 36 -1.40 0.24 4.47
CA TYR A 36 -2.65 -0.50 4.55
C TYR A 36 -2.33 -1.99 4.62
N ARG A 37 -2.77 -2.64 5.70
CA ARG A 37 -2.46 -4.05 5.97
C ARG A 37 -3.18 -4.97 4.99
N ILE A 38 -2.60 -6.14 4.76
CA ILE A 38 -3.22 -7.22 3.99
C ILE A 38 -3.51 -8.37 4.96
N VAL A 39 -4.77 -8.79 5.02
CA VAL A 39 -5.24 -9.86 5.91
C VAL A 39 -5.94 -10.90 5.05
N ASP A 40 -5.50 -12.16 5.12
CA ASP A 40 -6.05 -13.25 4.31
C ASP A 40 -6.08 -12.96 2.79
N ASP A 41 -4.99 -12.37 2.25
CA ASP A 41 -4.89 -11.92 0.84
C ASP A 41 -5.84 -10.76 0.49
N ILE A 42 -6.54 -10.16 1.47
CA ILE A 42 -7.48 -9.04 1.29
C ILE A 42 -6.86 -7.74 1.81
N PRO A 43 -6.70 -6.70 0.97
CA PRO A 43 -6.20 -5.40 1.41
C PRO A 43 -7.27 -4.64 2.19
N VAL A 44 -6.92 -4.20 3.41
CA VAL A 44 -7.78 -3.37 4.26
C VAL A 44 -7.58 -1.89 3.89
N LEU A 45 -8.31 -1.42 2.87
CA LEU A 45 -8.28 -0.03 2.41
C LEU A 45 -9.23 0.89 3.20
N LEU A 46 -9.14 0.82 4.53
CA LEU A 46 -9.88 1.72 5.42
C LEU A 46 -8.93 2.81 5.93
N ILE A 47 -9.35 4.06 5.84
CA ILE A 47 -8.55 5.23 6.27
C ILE A 47 -8.22 5.14 7.76
N ASP A 48 -9.18 4.70 8.58
CA ASP A 48 -9.03 4.60 10.04
C ASP A 48 -8.07 3.48 10.48
N GLU A 49 -7.97 2.42 9.68
CA GLU A 49 -7.08 1.29 9.91
C GLU A 49 -5.68 1.50 9.32
N ALA A 50 -5.45 2.62 8.65
CA ALA A 50 -4.18 2.94 8.01
C ALA A 50 -3.12 3.24 9.08
N VAL A 51 -1.95 2.61 8.94
CA VAL A 51 -0.81 2.83 9.84
C VAL A 51 0.04 3.97 9.29
N ALA A 52 0.24 5.02 10.10
CA ALA A 52 1.12 6.12 9.75
C ALA A 52 2.59 5.71 9.89
N VAL A 53 3.39 5.95 8.86
CA VAL A 53 4.84 5.71 8.85
C VAL A 53 5.55 7.03 9.13
N THR A 54 5.98 7.21 10.37
CA THR A 54 6.62 8.46 10.83
C THR A 54 8.13 8.46 10.68
N GLU A 55 8.76 7.29 10.65
CA GLU A 55 10.21 7.16 10.56
C GLU A 55 10.66 7.14 9.10
N ASP A 56 11.63 8.01 8.74
CA ASP A 56 12.13 8.11 7.37
C ASP A 56 12.83 6.82 6.90
N ALA A 57 13.53 6.12 7.80
CA ALA A 57 14.17 4.85 7.46
C ALA A 57 13.16 3.77 7.01
N GLU A 58 11.99 3.71 7.66
CA GLU A 58 10.93 2.78 7.29
C GLU A 58 10.22 3.24 6.00
N HIS A 59 10.03 4.55 5.83
CA HIS A 59 9.55 5.10 4.56
C HIS A 59 10.44 4.68 3.39
N ASP A 60 11.75 4.88 3.51
CA ASP A 60 12.72 4.56 2.46
C ASP A 60 12.75 3.05 2.16
N ARG A 61 12.65 2.21 3.20
CA ARG A 61 12.53 0.75 3.05
C ARG A 61 11.28 0.37 2.26
N LEU A 62 10.13 0.91 2.62
CA LEU A 62 8.85 0.60 1.99
C LEU A 62 8.80 1.08 0.54
N VAL A 63 9.36 2.26 0.25
CA VAL A 63 9.49 2.78 -1.12
C VAL A 63 10.41 1.90 -1.95
N SER A 64 11.55 1.48 -1.40
CA SER A 64 12.54 0.67 -2.12
C SER A 64 12.08 -0.77 -2.34
N SER A 65 11.28 -1.32 -1.43
CA SER A 65 10.76 -2.70 -1.48
C SER A 65 9.42 -2.80 -2.22
N GLY A 66 8.71 -1.68 -2.35
CA GLY A 66 7.40 -1.61 -2.98
C GLY A 66 7.48 -1.61 -4.50
N SER A 67 6.65 -2.43 -5.14
CA SER A 67 6.42 -2.38 -6.58
C SER A 67 5.13 -1.62 -6.87
N ALA A 68 5.04 -0.88 -7.98
CA ALA A 68 3.77 -0.25 -8.34
C ALA A 68 2.68 -1.33 -8.50
N ALA A 69 1.57 -1.18 -7.80
CA ALA A 69 0.45 -2.14 -7.87
C ALA A 69 -0.23 -2.17 -9.26
N HIS A 70 0.21 -1.36 -10.23
CA HIS A 70 -0.42 -1.17 -11.54
C HIS A 70 0.36 -1.83 -12.70
N GLN A 71 0.89 -3.03 -12.53
CA GLN A 71 1.51 -3.77 -13.66
C GLN A 71 0.48 -4.60 -14.41
#